data_AF-A0A511YP04-F1
#
_entry.id   AF-A0A511YP04-F1
#
_cell.length_a   1.000
_cell.length_b   1.000
_cell.length_c   1.000
_cell.angle_alpha   90.00
_cell.angle_beta   90.00
_cell.angle_gamma   90.00
#
_symmetry.space_group_name_H-M   'P 1'
#
loop_
_entity.id
_entity.type
_entity.pdbx_description
1 polymer ?
#
loop_
_entity_poly.entity_id
_entity_poly.type
_entity_poly.pdbx_seq_one_letter_code
_entity_poly.pdbx_strand_id
1 'polypeptide(L)'
;MIPLLNFITMIKIFLNILNQNKYSLELPVYRKYSAMVYQKIIEERFSEFKDDLPDTFEDFVEKLKNYCNQDFHGDRSISFDEFESNNLSCIVEKSEDIMRFVSSNKEILSLSFGFTILFYTHIFTIISIKKRTLVHSKDELLKFFDKKVQFSQTAIAKEWDINNDTLSKWFEIMYQTNPFANRKKINLSEYLRIYNDFFILEKDKRHNDNDFMIPEDKIDFYVFAAVKGKTYKKSEIIELGFDLDEKATTKHYTQARKFLLEKFPYYTLIDKFPNSWALELINELKTK
;
A
#
# COMPACT_ATOMS: atom_id res chain seq x y z
N MET A 1 4.98 -0.19 -14.81
CA MET A 1 5.34 1.16 -14.33
C MET A 1 4.49 1.61 -13.15
N ILE A 2 3.17 1.39 -13.17
CA ILE A 2 2.24 1.81 -12.10
C ILE A 2 2.42 0.98 -10.79
N PRO A 3 2.67 -0.35 -10.80
CA PRO A 3 2.90 -1.11 -9.56
C PRO A 3 4.11 -0.64 -8.75
N LEU A 4 5.13 -0.17 -9.46
CA LEU A 4 6.38 0.32 -8.93
C LEU A 4 6.25 1.70 -8.26
N LEU A 5 5.47 2.60 -8.88
CA LEU A 5 5.12 3.90 -8.29
C LEU A 5 4.38 3.74 -6.95
N ASN A 6 3.61 2.67 -6.84
CA ASN A 6 2.81 2.39 -5.66
C ASN A 6 3.62 1.70 -4.55
N PHE A 7 4.55 0.81 -4.89
CA PHE A 7 5.57 0.31 -3.98
C PHE A 7 6.35 1.46 -3.33
N ILE A 8 6.70 2.48 -4.12
CA ILE A 8 7.38 3.69 -3.65
C ILE A 8 6.52 4.49 -2.66
N THR A 9 5.22 4.64 -2.91
CA THR A 9 4.32 5.37 -2.00
C THR A 9 4.26 4.73 -0.62
N MET A 10 4.14 3.40 -0.58
CA MET A 10 4.20 2.62 0.66
C MET A 10 5.54 2.79 1.39
N ILE A 11 6.65 2.73 0.66
CA ILE A 11 7.98 2.97 1.21
C ILE A 11 8.09 4.36 1.82
N LYS A 12 7.61 5.41 1.13
CA LYS A 12 7.61 6.79 1.64
C LYS A 12 6.82 6.91 2.96
N ILE A 13 5.64 6.30 3.03
CA ILE A 13 4.84 6.26 4.27
C ILE A 13 5.63 5.57 5.39
N PHE A 14 6.24 4.41 5.12
CA PHE A 14 7.02 3.68 6.10
C PHE A 14 8.24 4.46 6.57
N LEU A 15 8.98 5.10 5.67
CA LEU A 15 10.12 5.93 6.06
C LEU A 15 9.69 7.08 6.95
N ASN A 16 8.60 7.79 6.60
CA ASN A 16 8.06 8.86 7.43
C ASN A 16 7.71 8.38 8.85
N ILE A 17 7.07 7.21 8.99
CA ILE A 17 6.82 6.58 10.30
C ILE A 17 8.13 6.24 11.03
N LEU A 18 9.16 5.88 10.26
CA LEU A 18 10.48 5.53 10.77
C LEU A 18 11.33 6.75 11.14
N ASN A 19 10.93 7.99 10.79
CA ASN A 19 11.75 9.20 10.96
C ASN A 19 13.15 9.00 10.39
N GLN A 20 13.18 8.64 9.10
CA GLN A 20 14.36 8.25 8.33
C GLN A 20 15.51 9.27 8.41
N ASN A 21 15.19 10.57 8.51
CA ASN A 21 16.18 11.65 8.57
C ASN A 21 17.04 11.64 9.83
N LYS A 22 16.67 10.86 10.85
CA LYS A 22 17.48 10.66 12.07
C LYS A 22 18.69 9.74 11.85
N TYR A 23 18.72 8.96 10.77
CA TYR A 23 19.69 7.89 10.58
C TYR A 23 20.65 8.22 9.43
N SER A 24 21.95 8.22 9.68
CA SER A 24 22.99 8.47 8.66
C SER A 24 23.87 7.24 8.47
N LEU A 25 24.42 7.07 7.27
CA LEU A 25 25.39 6.03 6.93
C LEU A 25 26.69 6.13 7.76
N GLU A 26 26.97 7.29 8.33
CA GLU A 26 28.15 7.53 9.15
C GLU A 26 27.97 7.11 10.61
N LEU A 27 26.71 6.93 11.05
CA LEU A 27 26.43 6.56 12.42
C LEU A 27 26.97 5.14 12.70
N PRO A 28 27.79 4.94 13.75
CA PRO A 28 28.35 3.62 14.05
C PRO A 28 27.27 2.56 14.30
N VAL A 29 26.17 2.98 14.94
CA VAL A 29 25.01 2.11 15.19
C VAL A 29 24.34 1.72 13.86
N TYR A 30 24.24 2.64 12.91
CA TYR A 30 23.68 2.34 11.60
C TYR A 30 24.57 1.34 10.85
N ARG A 31 25.87 1.63 10.71
CA ARG A 31 26.84 0.76 10.03
C ARG A 31 26.82 -0.67 10.57
N LYS A 32 26.82 -0.81 11.90
CA LYS A 32 26.74 -2.11 12.56
C LYS A 32 25.50 -2.90 12.12
N TYR A 33 24.32 -2.28 12.21
CA TYR A 33 23.07 -2.97 11.87
C TYR A 33 22.92 -3.19 10.37
N SER A 34 23.32 -2.24 9.52
CA SER A 34 23.24 -2.39 8.07
C SER A 34 24.14 -3.49 7.54
N ALA A 35 25.35 -3.67 8.09
CA ALA A 35 26.22 -4.77 7.73
C ALA A 35 25.57 -6.14 8.03
N MET A 36 24.98 -6.29 9.22
CA MET A 36 24.30 -7.53 9.62
C MET A 36 23.03 -7.79 8.79
N VAL A 37 22.22 -6.75 8.56
CA VAL A 37 20.97 -6.83 7.82
C VAL A 37 21.22 -7.15 6.35
N TYR A 38 22.20 -6.49 5.72
CA TYR A 38 22.54 -6.70 4.31
C TYR A 38 22.90 -8.16 4.04
N GLN A 39 23.79 -8.75 4.84
CA GLN A 39 24.16 -10.15 4.69
C GLN A 39 22.95 -11.08 4.78
N LYS A 40 22.05 -10.84 5.75
CA LYS A 40 20.82 -11.63 5.88
C LYS A 40 19.88 -11.47 4.69
N ILE A 41 19.72 -10.25 4.19
CA ILE A 41 18.88 -9.98 3.02
C ILE A 41 19.42 -10.69 1.78
N ILE A 42 20.74 -10.64 1.54
CA ILE A 42 21.33 -11.36 0.40
C ILE A 42 21.17 -12.87 0.57
N GLU A 43 21.49 -13.42 1.74
CA GLU A 43 21.37 -14.86 2.01
C GLU A 43 19.93 -15.40 1.88
N GLU A 44 18.92 -14.64 2.29
CA GLU A 44 17.54 -15.14 2.36
C GLU A 44 16.68 -14.78 1.16
N ARG A 45 16.96 -13.64 0.49
CA ARG A 45 16.10 -13.09 -0.55
C ARG A 45 16.76 -12.98 -1.91
N PHE A 46 18.08 -12.90 -1.95
CA PHE A 46 18.85 -12.69 -3.18
C PHE A 46 20.00 -13.70 -3.27
N SER A 47 19.80 -14.91 -2.73
CA SER A 47 20.84 -15.93 -2.63
C SER A 47 21.36 -16.36 -4.00
N GLU A 48 20.48 -16.35 -5.00
CA GLU A 48 20.81 -16.62 -6.40
C GLU A 48 21.76 -15.59 -7.02
N PHE A 49 21.91 -14.41 -6.41
CA PHE A 49 22.80 -13.33 -6.85
C PHE A 49 23.97 -13.10 -5.88
N LYS A 50 24.15 -13.96 -4.87
CA LYS A 50 25.13 -13.73 -3.79
C LYS A 50 26.55 -13.54 -4.30
N ASP A 51 26.94 -14.33 -5.31
CA ASP A 51 28.31 -14.31 -5.85
C ASP A 51 28.57 -13.09 -6.76
N ASP A 52 27.51 -12.46 -7.28
CA ASP A 52 27.59 -11.26 -8.13
C ASP A 52 27.49 -9.95 -7.32
N LEU A 53 27.14 -10.05 -6.03
CA LEU A 53 26.94 -8.92 -5.15
C LEU A 53 28.15 -8.68 -4.23
N PRO A 54 28.44 -7.42 -3.84
CA PRO A 54 29.53 -7.11 -2.93
C PRO A 54 29.31 -7.70 -1.55
N ASP A 55 30.41 -8.09 -0.88
CA ASP A 55 30.37 -8.73 0.45
C ASP A 55 29.89 -7.79 1.57
N THR A 56 30.07 -6.48 1.39
CA THR A 56 29.68 -5.47 2.37
C THR A 56 28.64 -4.50 1.80
N PHE A 57 27.80 -3.98 2.71
CA PHE A 57 26.81 -2.98 2.34
C PHE A 57 27.45 -1.66 1.88
N GLU A 58 28.61 -1.31 2.44
CA GLU A 58 29.33 -0.08 2.08
C GLU A 58 29.86 -0.17 0.64
N ASP A 59 30.47 -1.31 0.27
CA ASP A 59 30.94 -1.57 -1.09
C ASP A 59 29.78 -1.64 -2.09
N PHE A 60 28.64 -2.19 -1.68
CA PHE A 60 27.42 -2.21 -2.48
C PHE A 60 26.91 -0.80 -2.77
N VAL A 61 26.83 0.06 -1.74
CA VAL A 61 26.41 1.46 -1.91
C VAL A 61 27.37 2.21 -2.81
N GLU A 62 28.69 2.03 -2.65
CA GLU A 62 29.70 2.70 -3.48
C GLU A 62 29.64 2.26 -4.95
N LYS A 63 29.57 0.95 -5.21
CA LYS A 63 29.45 0.42 -6.58
C LYS A 63 28.17 0.91 -7.25
N LEU A 64 27.05 0.94 -6.53
CA LEU A 64 25.80 1.43 -7.08
C LEU A 64 25.86 2.93 -7.39
N LYS A 65 26.50 3.74 -6.54
CA LYS A 65 26.77 5.17 -6.84
C LYS A 65 27.62 5.34 -8.09
N ASN A 66 28.72 4.59 -8.20
CA ASN A 66 29.61 4.66 -9.36
C ASN A 66 28.89 4.26 -10.65
N TYR A 67 28.06 3.22 -10.59
CA TYR A 67 27.19 2.80 -11.68
C TYR A 67 26.21 3.93 -12.09
N CYS A 68 25.55 4.57 -11.11
CA CYS A 68 24.70 5.73 -11.37
C CYS A 68 25.44 6.90 -12.03
N ASN A 69 26.73 7.05 -11.78
CA ASN A 69 27.53 8.17 -12.29
C ASN A 69 28.19 7.90 -13.65
N GLN A 70 28.46 6.63 -13.99
CA GLN A 70 29.22 6.26 -15.20
C GLN A 70 28.34 5.96 -16.42
N ASP A 71 27.15 5.39 -16.24
CA ASP A 71 26.34 4.86 -17.36
C ASP A 71 25.21 5.80 -17.84
N PHE A 72 25.07 6.99 -17.25
CA PHE A 72 23.94 7.90 -17.52
C PHE A 72 24.31 9.00 -18.53
N HIS A 73 24.34 8.67 -19.82
CA HIS A 73 24.51 9.63 -20.93
C HIS A 73 23.21 10.09 -21.60
N GLY A 74 22.03 9.69 -21.09
CA GLY A 74 20.72 10.09 -21.60
C GLY A 74 20.02 11.15 -20.72
N ASP A 75 19.49 12.19 -21.37
CA ASP A 75 18.67 13.31 -20.85
C ASP A 75 18.93 13.78 -19.40
N ARG A 76 19.66 14.90 -19.28
CA ARG A 76 20.27 15.45 -18.04
C ARG A 76 19.28 16.07 -17.04
N SER A 77 18.07 15.56 -16.88
CA SER A 77 17.11 16.15 -15.93
C SER A 77 17.27 15.66 -14.48
N ILE A 78 18.04 14.60 -14.23
CA ILE A 78 18.28 14.06 -12.88
C ILE A 78 19.80 13.96 -12.67
N SER A 79 20.36 14.96 -11.98
CA SER A 79 21.73 14.89 -11.51
C SER A 79 21.79 14.03 -10.25
N PHE A 80 22.51 12.91 -10.31
CA PHE A 80 22.76 12.10 -9.11
C PHE A 80 23.74 12.76 -8.14
N ASP A 81 24.42 13.85 -8.54
CA ASP A 81 25.29 14.65 -7.67
C ASP A 81 24.49 15.43 -6.60
N GLU A 82 23.17 15.63 -6.79
CA GLU A 82 22.28 16.23 -5.79
C GLU A 82 21.89 15.26 -4.66
N PHE A 83 22.28 13.99 -4.75
CA PHE A 83 22.08 13.00 -3.69
C PHE A 83 23.22 13.11 -2.69
N GLU A 84 23.17 14.13 -1.83
CA GLU A 84 24.05 14.20 -0.66
C GLU A 84 23.91 12.91 0.16
N SER A 85 24.90 12.04 0.02
CA SER A 85 24.79 10.63 0.41
C SER A 85 24.94 10.35 1.91
N ASN A 86 24.78 11.38 2.74
CA ASN A 86 24.86 11.26 4.20
C ASN A 86 23.71 10.39 4.74
N ASN A 87 22.58 10.32 4.02
CA ASN A 87 21.45 9.49 4.37
C ASN A 87 20.89 8.76 3.14
N LEU A 88 20.64 7.45 3.27
CA LEU A 88 19.94 6.66 2.26
C LEU A 88 18.48 7.08 2.06
N SER A 89 17.90 7.87 2.96
CA SER A 89 16.57 8.46 2.80
C SER A 89 16.45 9.35 1.57
N CYS A 90 17.49 10.09 1.20
CA CYS A 90 17.48 10.99 0.05
C CYS A 90 17.34 10.21 -1.26
N ILE A 91 17.99 9.04 -1.35
CA ILE A 91 17.83 8.09 -2.47
C ILE A 91 16.38 7.62 -2.57
N VAL A 92 15.71 7.45 -1.43
CA VAL A 92 14.31 7.04 -1.39
C VAL A 92 13.34 8.15 -1.74
N GLU A 93 13.59 9.37 -1.30
CA GLU A 93 12.74 10.51 -1.60
C GLU A 93 12.70 10.81 -3.11
N LYS A 94 13.84 10.62 -3.78
CA LYS A 94 14.03 10.75 -5.23
C LYS A 94 13.74 9.48 -6.03
N SER A 95 13.27 8.41 -5.38
CA SER A 95 13.00 7.12 -6.04
C SER A 95 12.02 7.21 -7.20
N GLU A 96 11.04 8.12 -7.16
CA GLU A 96 10.13 8.34 -8.30
C GLU A 96 10.85 8.92 -9.51
N ASP A 97 11.76 9.87 -9.29
CA ASP A 97 12.56 10.48 -10.36
C ASP A 97 13.48 9.42 -10.98
N ILE A 98 14.15 8.64 -10.13
CA ILE A 98 14.97 7.49 -10.51
C ILE A 98 14.15 6.48 -11.32
N MET A 99 12.94 6.12 -10.88
CA MET A 99 12.12 5.13 -11.57
C MET A 99 11.49 5.64 -12.86
N ARG A 100 11.16 6.93 -12.96
CA ARG A 100 10.72 7.56 -14.21
C ARG A 100 11.83 7.58 -15.25
N PHE A 101 13.07 7.70 -14.81
CA PHE A 101 14.24 7.50 -15.65
C PHE A 101 14.40 6.02 -16.04
N VAL A 102 14.27 5.10 -15.09
CA VAL A 102 14.33 3.65 -15.36
C VAL A 102 13.33 3.20 -16.41
N SER A 103 12.11 3.70 -16.36
CA SER A 103 11.03 3.26 -17.24
C SER A 103 11.14 3.79 -18.67
N SER A 104 12.04 4.74 -18.94
CA SER A 104 12.25 5.31 -20.27
C SER A 104 13.41 4.66 -21.04
N ASN A 105 14.16 3.71 -20.45
CA ASN A 105 15.29 3.05 -21.11
C ASN A 105 15.38 1.55 -20.77
N LYS A 106 15.61 0.73 -21.81
CA LYS A 106 15.49 -0.75 -21.77
C LYS A 106 16.66 -1.46 -21.06
N GLU A 107 17.76 -0.77 -20.73
CA GLU A 107 18.97 -1.36 -20.13
C GLU A 107 18.99 -1.31 -18.57
N ILE A 108 17.86 -0.93 -17.92
CA ILE A 108 17.85 -0.40 -16.53
C ILE A 108 17.39 -1.41 -15.44
N LEU A 109 17.37 -2.71 -15.74
CA LEU A 109 16.96 -3.73 -14.74
C LEU A 109 17.94 -3.81 -13.55
N SER A 110 19.25 -3.69 -13.79
CA SER A 110 20.28 -3.77 -12.75
C SER A 110 20.19 -2.64 -11.71
N LEU A 111 19.86 -1.42 -12.15
CA LEU A 111 19.62 -0.28 -11.26
C LEU A 111 18.39 -0.49 -10.39
N SER A 112 17.28 -0.93 -11.00
CA SER A 112 16.02 -1.21 -10.29
C SER A 112 16.24 -2.26 -9.20
N PHE A 113 17.00 -3.30 -9.53
CA PHE A 113 17.42 -4.33 -8.61
C PHE A 113 18.29 -3.77 -7.48
N GLY A 114 19.29 -2.95 -7.81
CA GLY A 114 20.15 -2.28 -6.82
C GLY A 114 19.39 -1.40 -5.83
N PHE A 115 18.45 -0.59 -6.31
CA PHE A 115 17.59 0.23 -5.45
C PHE A 115 16.70 -0.62 -4.54
N THR A 116 16.20 -1.75 -5.02
CA THR A 116 15.40 -2.68 -4.21
C THR A 116 16.19 -3.20 -3.02
N ILE A 117 17.45 -3.62 -3.23
CA ILE A 117 18.34 -4.06 -2.15
C ILE A 117 18.63 -2.91 -1.16
N LEU A 118 18.88 -1.69 -1.65
CA LEU A 118 19.05 -0.51 -0.80
C LEU A 118 17.82 -0.27 0.10
N PHE A 119 16.61 -0.31 -0.46
CA PHE A 119 15.37 -0.06 0.28
C PHE A 119 15.16 -1.04 1.42
N TYR A 120 15.24 -2.34 1.11
CA TYR A 120 15.06 -3.37 2.12
C TYR A 120 16.11 -3.21 3.22
N THR A 121 17.38 -3.08 2.85
CA THR A 121 18.46 -2.94 3.83
C THR A 121 18.26 -1.73 4.72
N HIS A 122 17.88 -0.57 4.17
CA HIS A 122 17.66 0.64 4.94
C HIS A 122 16.49 0.53 5.93
N ILE A 123 15.32 0.05 5.47
CA ILE A 123 14.13 -0.11 6.33
C ILE A 123 14.42 -1.11 7.46
N PHE A 124 14.98 -2.28 7.13
CA PHE A 124 15.32 -3.31 8.10
C PHE A 124 16.38 -2.83 9.10
N THR A 125 17.35 -2.04 8.66
CA THR A 125 18.36 -1.42 9.53
C THR A 125 17.70 -0.50 10.55
N ILE A 126 16.86 0.45 10.12
CA ILE A 126 16.21 1.39 11.03
C ILE A 126 15.33 0.66 12.04
N ILE A 127 14.55 -0.33 11.59
CA ILE A 127 13.69 -1.14 12.46
C ILE A 127 14.55 -1.90 13.48
N SER A 128 15.66 -2.51 13.04
CA SER A 128 16.56 -3.26 13.91
C SER A 128 17.17 -2.38 15.01
N ILE A 129 17.60 -1.16 14.66
CA ILE A 129 18.09 -0.17 15.61
C ILE A 129 17.01 0.18 16.64
N LYS A 130 15.78 0.46 16.18
CA LYS A 130 14.66 0.82 17.06
C LYS A 130 14.26 -0.31 18.00
N LYS A 131 14.29 -1.56 17.53
CA LYS A 131 14.00 -2.75 18.34
C LYS A 131 15.18 -3.21 19.20
N ARG A 132 16.40 -2.75 18.91
CA ARG A 132 17.65 -3.25 19.49
C ARG A 132 17.82 -4.76 19.27
N THR A 133 17.35 -5.26 18.14
CA THR A 133 17.38 -6.67 17.74
C THR A 133 17.43 -6.73 16.24
N LEU A 134 18.16 -7.70 15.67
CA LEU A 134 18.26 -7.88 14.23
C LEU A 134 16.91 -8.31 13.65
N VAL A 135 16.33 -7.48 12.80
CA VAL A 135 15.07 -7.73 12.08
C VAL A 135 15.39 -7.76 10.59
N HIS A 136 15.02 -8.86 9.94
CA HIS A 136 15.40 -9.13 8.54
C HIS A 136 14.34 -9.92 7.77
N SER A 137 13.36 -10.50 8.46
CA SER A 137 12.25 -11.23 7.84
C SER A 137 11.02 -10.34 7.55
N LYS A 138 10.22 -10.72 6.54
CA LYS A 138 8.97 -10.03 6.19
C LYS A 138 8.02 -9.95 7.39
N ASP A 139 7.89 -11.05 8.12
CA ASP A 139 6.97 -11.17 9.26
C ASP A 139 7.33 -10.24 10.43
N GLU A 140 8.62 -10.06 10.71
CA GLU A 140 9.06 -9.16 11.77
C GLU A 140 8.86 -7.68 11.43
N LEU A 141 8.97 -7.35 10.13
CA LEU A 141 8.67 -6.04 9.59
C LEU A 141 7.17 -5.74 9.72
N LEU A 142 6.32 -6.69 9.34
CA LEU A 142 4.87 -6.58 9.52
C LEU A 142 4.49 -6.42 11.00
N LYS A 143 5.02 -7.28 11.88
CA LYS A 143 4.82 -7.17 13.34
C LYS A 143 5.29 -5.82 13.89
N PHE A 144 6.31 -5.20 13.30
CA PHE A 144 6.75 -3.86 13.70
C PHE A 144 5.75 -2.80 13.25
N PHE A 145 5.34 -2.81 11.98
CA PHE A 145 4.40 -1.82 11.45
C PHE A 145 3.01 -1.95 12.06
N ASP A 146 2.51 -3.15 12.34
CA ASP A 146 1.24 -3.37 13.06
C ASP A 146 1.21 -2.71 14.43
N LYS A 147 2.34 -2.70 15.13
CA LYS A 147 2.44 -2.03 16.43
C LYS A 147 2.52 -0.51 16.30
N LYS A 148 3.01 0.02 15.18
CA LYS A 148 3.28 1.44 14.98
C LYS A 148 2.16 2.17 14.27
N VAL A 149 1.55 1.53 13.29
CA VAL A 149 0.47 2.07 12.48
C VAL A 149 -0.84 1.57 13.03
N GLN A 150 -1.63 2.50 13.58
CA GLN A 150 -2.89 2.19 14.22
C GLN A 150 -3.98 3.14 13.74
N PHE A 151 -5.13 2.59 13.41
CA PHE A 151 -6.26 3.29 12.83
C PHE A 151 -7.39 3.39 13.84
N SER A 152 -7.96 4.57 14.04
CA SER A 152 -9.22 4.73 14.77
C SER A 152 -10.40 4.65 13.80
N GLN A 153 -11.59 4.29 14.30
CA GLN A 153 -12.80 4.26 13.47
C GLN A 153 -13.05 5.60 12.78
N THR A 154 -12.81 6.72 13.47
CA THR A 154 -12.97 8.07 12.90
C THR A 154 -11.97 8.38 11.79
N ALA A 155 -10.73 7.90 11.90
CA ALA A 155 -9.76 8.06 10.83
C ALA A 155 -10.20 7.30 9.56
N ILE A 156 -10.67 6.06 9.73
CA ILE A 156 -11.18 5.22 8.64
C ILE A 156 -12.43 5.83 8.02
N ALA A 157 -13.41 6.24 8.84
CA ALA A 157 -14.65 6.85 8.35
C ALA A 157 -14.38 8.13 7.54
N LYS A 158 -13.44 8.97 8.02
CA LYS A 158 -13.00 10.16 7.28
C LYS A 158 -12.32 9.79 5.96
N GLU A 159 -11.43 8.80 5.98
CA GLU A 159 -10.75 8.31 4.78
C GLU A 159 -11.76 7.83 3.73
N TRP A 160 -12.80 7.10 4.15
CA TRP A 160 -13.82 6.53 3.26
C TRP A 160 -15.01 7.47 3.00
N ASP A 161 -14.95 8.71 3.49
CA ASP A 161 -15.98 9.74 3.32
C ASP A 161 -17.38 9.29 3.74
N ILE A 162 -17.45 8.67 4.91
CA ILE A 162 -18.66 8.24 5.60
C ILE A 162 -18.65 8.75 7.04
N ASN A 163 -19.82 8.77 7.69
CA ASN A 163 -19.89 9.05 9.12
C ASN A 163 -19.57 7.77 9.93
N ASN A 164 -19.22 7.94 11.22
CA ASN A 164 -18.89 6.81 12.10
C ASN A 164 -20.05 5.82 12.21
N ASP A 165 -21.30 6.28 12.23
CA ASP A 165 -22.49 5.43 12.38
C ASP A 165 -22.68 4.50 11.18
N THR A 166 -22.45 5.00 9.97
CA THR A 166 -22.47 4.20 8.74
C THR A 166 -21.39 3.13 8.78
N LEU A 167 -20.17 3.50 9.19
CA LEU A 167 -19.08 2.55 9.33
C LEU A 167 -19.35 1.49 10.42
N SER A 168 -19.91 1.89 11.57
CA SER A 168 -20.34 0.94 12.61
C SER A 168 -21.32 -0.09 12.05
N LYS A 169 -22.33 0.38 11.31
CA LYS A 169 -23.33 -0.50 10.70
C LYS A 169 -22.72 -1.42 9.65
N TRP A 170 -21.77 -0.92 8.84
CA TRP A 170 -21.04 -1.79 7.90
C TRP A 170 -20.36 -2.94 8.63
N PHE A 171 -19.67 -2.65 9.74
CA PHE A 171 -19.04 -3.68 10.55
C PHE A 171 -20.03 -4.65 11.18
N GLU A 172 -21.15 -4.17 11.71
CA GLU A 172 -22.19 -5.03 12.28
C GLU A 172 -22.83 -5.94 11.22
N ILE A 173 -23.06 -5.44 10.01
CA ILE A 173 -23.59 -6.23 8.90
C ILE A 173 -22.57 -7.29 8.44
N MET A 174 -21.31 -6.91 8.27
CA MET A 174 -20.27 -7.81 7.72
C MET A 174 -19.76 -8.83 8.75
N TYR A 175 -19.54 -8.38 9.99
CA TYR A 175 -18.83 -9.14 11.02
C TYR A 175 -19.69 -9.48 12.24
N GLN A 176 -20.98 -9.11 12.25
CA GLN A 176 -21.90 -9.27 13.38
C GLN A 176 -21.51 -8.48 14.64
N THR A 177 -20.37 -7.79 14.62
CA THR A 177 -19.86 -6.96 15.71
C THR A 177 -18.99 -5.84 15.16
N ASN A 178 -18.96 -4.70 15.87
CA ASN A 178 -18.04 -3.63 15.53
C ASN A 178 -16.63 -3.95 16.08
N PRO A 179 -15.58 -4.02 15.23
CA PRO A 179 -14.19 -4.21 15.67
C PRO A 179 -13.73 -3.20 16.73
N PHE A 180 -14.37 -2.04 16.84
CA PHE A 180 -14.05 -0.99 17.80
C PHE A 180 -14.90 -1.02 19.08
N ALA A 181 -15.83 -1.98 19.23
CA ALA A 181 -16.72 -2.05 20.40
C ALA A 181 -15.95 -2.06 21.73
N ASN A 182 -14.83 -2.79 21.78
CA ASN A 182 -14.00 -2.93 22.99
C ASN A 182 -12.60 -2.32 22.86
N ARG A 183 -12.33 -1.55 21.80
CA ARG A 183 -11.00 -0.96 21.55
C ARG A 183 -11.06 0.31 20.72
N LYS A 184 -10.13 1.23 20.98
CA LYS A 184 -10.08 2.54 20.31
C LYS A 184 -9.42 2.50 18.92
N LYS A 185 -8.57 1.50 18.68
CA LYS A 185 -7.76 1.40 17.46
C LYS A 185 -7.60 -0.05 17.01
N ILE A 186 -7.38 -0.22 15.71
CA ILE A 186 -6.96 -1.47 15.07
C ILE A 186 -5.57 -1.31 14.46
N ASN A 187 -4.85 -2.41 14.25
CA ASN A 187 -3.54 -2.38 13.61
C ASN A 187 -3.65 -2.36 12.06
N LEU A 188 -2.52 -2.23 11.38
CA LEU A 188 -2.44 -2.17 9.91
C LEU A 188 -2.96 -3.45 9.24
N SER A 189 -2.56 -4.61 9.73
CA SER A 189 -3.03 -5.92 9.27
C SER A 189 -4.55 -6.03 9.29
N GLU A 190 -5.17 -5.61 10.40
CA GLU A 190 -6.63 -5.60 10.55
C GLU A 190 -7.29 -4.57 9.63
N TYR A 191 -6.70 -3.38 9.50
CA TYR A 191 -7.17 -2.36 8.56
C TYR A 191 -7.19 -2.88 7.11
N LEU A 192 -6.10 -3.50 6.67
CA LEU A 192 -5.97 -4.06 5.31
C LEU A 192 -6.98 -5.19 5.06
N ARG A 193 -7.22 -6.06 6.04
CA ARG A 193 -8.24 -7.09 5.94
C ARG A 193 -9.64 -6.49 5.80
N ILE A 194 -9.97 -5.51 6.62
CA ILE A 194 -11.26 -4.83 6.55
C ILE A 194 -11.42 -4.11 5.20
N TYR A 195 -10.38 -3.45 4.73
CA TYR A 195 -10.36 -2.82 3.42
C TYR A 195 -10.62 -3.85 2.31
N ASN A 196 -9.97 -5.00 2.36
CA ASN A 196 -10.18 -6.12 1.42
C ASN A 196 -11.64 -6.57 1.37
N ASP A 197 -12.30 -6.66 2.52
CA ASP A 197 -13.69 -7.13 2.59
C ASP A 197 -14.69 -6.14 1.99
N PHE A 198 -14.47 -4.83 2.18
CA PHE A 198 -15.41 -3.82 1.73
C PHE A 198 -15.15 -3.33 0.30
N PHE A 199 -13.90 -3.30 -0.17
CA PHE A 199 -13.59 -2.64 -1.43
C PHE A 199 -13.25 -3.62 -2.57
N ILE A 200 -12.97 -4.88 -2.26
CA ILE A 200 -12.49 -5.89 -3.21
C ILE A 200 -13.56 -6.96 -3.40
N LEU A 201 -13.91 -7.23 -4.66
CA LEU A 201 -14.92 -8.25 -4.98
C LEU A 201 -14.38 -9.65 -4.70
N GLU A 202 -15.25 -10.58 -4.29
CA GLU A 202 -14.86 -11.94 -3.95
C GLU A 202 -14.22 -12.71 -5.12
N LYS A 203 -14.75 -12.55 -6.34
CA LYS A 203 -14.13 -13.09 -7.57
C LYS A 203 -12.73 -12.55 -7.86
N ASP A 204 -12.44 -11.39 -7.29
CA ASP A 204 -11.15 -10.71 -7.39
C ASP A 204 -10.24 -11.06 -6.20
N LYS A 205 -10.70 -11.83 -5.20
CA LYS A 205 -9.85 -12.35 -4.13
C LYS A 205 -9.11 -13.60 -4.65
N ARG A 206 -7.77 -13.60 -4.64
CA ARG A 206 -6.97 -14.81 -4.94
C ARG A 206 -6.83 -15.69 -3.70
N HIS A 207 -6.65 -16.99 -3.91
CA HIS A 207 -6.65 -18.03 -2.88
C HIS A 207 -5.58 -17.87 -1.76
N ASN A 208 -4.65 -16.92 -1.89
CA ASN A 208 -3.62 -16.59 -0.89
C ASN A 208 -3.65 -15.11 -0.42
N ASP A 209 -4.74 -14.36 -0.64
CA ASP A 209 -4.88 -12.95 -0.23
C ASP A 209 -4.93 -12.72 1.31
N ASN A 210 -4.54 -13.72 2.10
CA ASN A 210 -4.07 -13.54 3.47
C ASN A 210 -2.70 -12.85 3.52
N ASP A 211 -2.03 -12.69 2.39
CA ASP A 211 -0.84 -11.87 2.29
C ASP A 211 -1.18 -10.40 2.56
N PHE A 212 -0.61 -9.86 3.64
CA PHE A 212 -0.67 -8.44 4.03
C PHE A 212 -0.08 -7.47 2.99
N MET A 213 0.40 -7.98 1.85
CA MET A 213 0.78 -7.18 0.70
C MET A 213 -0.23 -7.42 -0.40
N ILE A 214 -0.87 -6.32 -0.82
CA ILE A 214 -1.66 -6.28 -2.04
C ILE A 214 -0.80 -6.85 -3.18
N PRO A 215 -1.28 -7.87 -3.91
CA PRO A 215 -0.56 -8.43 -5.06
C PRO A 215 -0.14 -7.31 -6.01
N GLU A 216 1.10 -7.36 -6.52
CA GLU A 216 1.68 -6.28 -7.35
C GLU A 216 0.78 -5.89 -8.53
N ASP A 217 0.09 -6.87 -9.13
CA ASP A 217 -0.86 -6.71 -10.22
C ASP A 217 -2.21 -6.07 -9.82
N LYS A 218 -2.47 -5.91 -8.52
CA LYS A 218 -3.64 -5.23 -7.98
C LYS A 218 -3.31 -3.93 -7.26
N ILE A 219 -2.04 -3.63 -7.00
CA ILE A 219 -1.66 -2.41 -6.29
C ILE A 219 -2.27 -1.16 -6.95
N ASP A 220 -2.43 -1.13 -8.27
CA ASP A 220 -3.07 0.00 -8.96
C ASP A 220 -4.56 0.12 -8.64
N PHE A 221 -5.29 -1.00 -8.61
CA PHE A 221 -6.67 -1.04 -8.16
C PHE A 221 -6.78 -0.61 -6.70
N TYR A 222 -5.87 -1.07 -5.84
CA TYR A 222 -5.88 -0.74 -4.43
C TYR A 222 -5.37 0.66 -4.12
N VAL A 223 -4.40 1.24 -4.83
CA VAL A 223 -3.97 2.63 -4.62
C VAL A 223 -5.01 3.56 -5.19
N PHE A 224 -5.58 3.26 -6.36
CA PHE A 224 -6.69 4.03 -6.91
C PHE A 224 -7.95 3.92 -6.04
N ALA A 225 -8.23 2.75 -5.47
CA ALA A 225 -9.38 2.55 -4.59
C ALA A 225 -9.09 2.91 -3.12
N ALA A 226 -7.86 2.86 -2.61
CA ALA A 226 -7.51 3.18 -1.21
C ALA A 226 -7.19 4.66 -1.05
N VAL A 227 -6.95 5.38 -2.15
CA VAL A 227 -7.23 6.81 -2.22
C VAL A 227 -8.76 6.96 -2.13
N LYS A 228 -9.24 7.00 -0.89
CA LYS A 228 -10.60 7.31 -0.43
C LYS A 228 -11.62 6.16 -0.36
N GLY A 229 -11.35 4.92 -0.77
CA GLY A 229 -12.34 3.83 -0.72
C GLY A 229 -13.61 4.19 -1.47
N LYS A 230 -13.73 3.95 -2.79
CA LYS A 230 -14.90 4.46 -3.54
C LYS A 230 -16.21 3.97 -2.90
N THR A 231 -16.97 4.93 -2.36
CA THR A 231 -18.28 4.71 -1.76
C THR A 231 -19.37 5.23 -2.68
N TYR A 232 -20.56 4.63 -2.58
CA TYR A 232 -21.70 4.96 -3.43
C TYR A 232 -22.90 5.33 -2.56
N LYS A 233 -23.58 6.42 -2.90
CA LYS A 233 -24.89 6.77 -2.36
C LYS A 233 -25.96 5.88 -3.00
N LYS A 234 -27.11 5.77 -2.33
CA LYS A 234 -28.31 5.07 -2.84
C LYS A 234 -28.70 5.51 -4.25
N SER A 235 -28.63 6.82 -4.54
CA SER A 235 -28.98 7.36 -5.86
C SER A 235 -28.03 6.87 -6.95
N GLU A 236 -26.72 6.87 -6.68
CA GLU A 236 -25.68 6.44 -7.63
C GLU A 236 -25.83 4.96 -7.97
N ILE A 237 -26.15 4.10 -6.98
CA ILE A 237 -26.42 2.67 -7.21
C ILE A 237 -27.61 2.49 -8.15
N ILE A 238 -28.69 3.24 -7.93
CA ILE A 238 -29.91 3.14 -8.74
C ILE A 238 -29.64 3.61 -10.17
N GLU A 239 -28.96 4.74 -10.32
CA GLU A 239 -28.62 5.32 -11.63
C GLU A 239 -27.72 4.37 -12.44
N LEU A 240 -26.71 3.77 -11.81
CA LEU A 240 -25.82 2.79 -12.46
C LEU A 240 -26.50 1.44 -12.71
N GLY A 241 -27.47 1.06 -11.87
CA GLY A 241 -28.20 -0.21 -11.97
C GLY A 241 -29.18 -0.27 -13.14
N PHE A 242 -29.80 0.86 -13.51
CA PHE A 242 -30.71 0.92 -14.65
C PHE A 242 -30.04 1.25 -15.99
N ASP A 243 -28.73 1.58 -15.98
CA ASP A 243 -27.94 1.86 -17.19
C ASP A 243 -28.61 2.87 -18.14
N LEU A 244 -29.15 3.95 -17.56
CA LEU A 244 -29.98 4.90 -18.29
C LEU A 244 -29.12 5.95 -19.01
N ASP A 245 -29.36 6.16 -20.30
CA ASP A 245 -28.78 7.26 -21.08
C ASP A 245 -29.25 8.65 -20.59
N GLU A 246 -30.41 8.70 -19.90
CA GLU A 246 -31.01 9.89 -19.30
C GLU A 246 -31.12 9.77 -17.77
N LYS A 247 -31.37 10.90 -17.07
CA LYS A 247 -31.57 10.88 -15.61
C LYS A 247 -32.69 9.94 -15.20
N ALA A 248 -32.44 9.13 -14.16
CA ALA A 248 -33.44 8.24 -13.60
C ALA A 248 -34.73 8.98 -13.20
N THR A 249 -35.87 8.48 -13.67
CA THR A 249 -37.19 9.03 -13.29
C THR A 249 -37.61 8.60 -11.88
N THR A 250 -38.57 9.31 -11.28
CA THR A 250 -39.14 8.98 -9.95
C THR A 250 -39.67 7.54 -9.86
N LYS A 251 -40.13 6.98 -10.99
CA LYS A 251 -40.61 5.60 -11.07
C LYS A 251 -39.47 4.59 -10.87
N HIS A 252 -38.32 4.82 -11.52
CA HIS A 252 -37.13 3.98 -11.36
C HIS A 252 -36.64 3.98 -9.91
N TYR A 253 -36.53 5.16 -9.28
CA TYR A 253 -36.14 5.23 -7.87
C TYR A 253 -37.10 4.49 -6.95
N THR A 254 -38.41 4.60 -7.17
CA THR A 254 -39.42 3.89 -6.36
C THR A 254 -39.32 2.37 -6.52
N GLN A 255 -39.19 1.90 -7.77
CA GLN A 255 -39.09 0.47 -8.08
C GLN A 255 -37.81 -0.15 -7.55
N ALA A 256 -36.64 0.47 -7.81
CA ALA A 256 -35.38 -0.02 -7.29
C ALA A 256 -35.34 0.00 -5.77
N ARG A 257 -35.84 1.05 -5.11
CA ARG A 257 -35.93 1.07 -3.65
C ARG A 257 -36.76 -0.09 -3.14
N LYS A 258 -37.96 -0.31 -3.68
CA LYS A 258 -38.82 -1.43 -3.24
C LYS A 258 -38.10 -2.77 -3.38
N PHE A 259 -37.49 -3.02 -4.54
CA PHE A 259 -36.76 -4.26 -4.81
C PHE A 259 -35.55 -4.45 -3.89
N LEU A 260 -34.68 -3.43 -3.79
CA LEU A 260 -33.48 -3.49 -2.95
C LEU A 260 -33.84 -3.65 -1.46
N LEU A 261 -34.94 -3.04 -1.00
CA LEU A 261 -35.42 -3.21 0.37
C LEU A 261 -35.86 -4.64 0.67
N GLU A 262 -36.57 -5.27 -0.28
CA GLU A 262 -37.03 -6.65 -0.14
C GLU A 262 -35.87 -7.64 -0.13
N LYS A 263 -34.84 -7.41 -0.96
CA LYS A 263 -33.71 -8.33 -1.12
C LYS A 263 -32.57 -8.08 -0.14
N PHE A 264 -32.31 -6.82 0.23
CA PHE A 264 -31.19 -6.41 1.07
C PHE A 264 -31.69 -5.61 2.28
N PRO A 265 -32.04 -6.28 3.40
CA PRO A 265 -32.61 -5.62 4.57
C PRO A 265 -31.75 -4.47 5.13
N TYR A 266 -30.42 -4.59 4.99
CA TYR A 266 -29.47 -3.58 5.42
C TYR A 266 -29.53 -2.27 4.61
N TYR A 267 -30.17 -2.25 3.44
CA TYR A 267 -30.26 -1.08 2.57
C TYR A 267 -30.90 0.12 3.27
N THR A 268 -31.85 -0.09 4.19
CA THR A 268 -32.44 0.99 5.00
C THR A 268 -31.46 1.60 6.00
N LEU A 269 -30.52 0.81 6.49
CA LEU A 269 -29.76 1.13 7.68
C LEU A 269 -28.59 2.08 7.38
N ILE A 270 -28.10 2.09 6.15
CA ILE A 270 -26.85 2.77 5.77
C ILE A 270 -27.08 3.80 4.66
N ASP A 271 -26.31 4.88 4.68
CA ASP A 271 -26.48 6.01 3.75
C ASP A 271 -25.56 5.94 2.53
N LYS A 272 -24.43 5.25 2.68
CA LYS A 272 -23.46 4.94 1.62
C LYS A 272 -23.08 3.46 1.70
N PHE A 273 -22.63 2.94 0.57
CA PHE A 273 -22.21 1.56 0.40
C PHE A 273 -20.74 1.52 -0.02
N PRO A 274 -19.98 0.53 0.48
CA PRO A 274 -18.64 0.29 -0.02
C PRO A 274 -18.71 -0.33 -1.41
N ASN A 275 -17.59 -0.31 -2.15
CA ASN A 275 -17.55 -0.73 -3.55
C ASN A 275 -18.05 -2.17 -3.78
N SER A 276 -17.68 -3.12 -2.92
CA SER A 276 -18.07 -4.53 -3.10
C SER A 276 -19.60 -4.70 -3.06
N TRP A 277 -20.25 -4.09 -2.06
CA TRP A 277 -21.70 -4.12 -1.91
C TRP A 277 -22.42 -3.31 -2.99
N ALA A 278 -21.91 -2.13 -3.33
CA ALA A 278 -22.53 -1.29 -4.35
C ALA A 278 -22.59 -2.01 -5.71
N LEU A 279 -21.53 -2.71 -6.10
CA LEU A 279 -21.50 -3.46 -7.35
C LEU A 279 -22.45 -4.66 -7.35
N GLU A 280 -22.63 -5.33 -6.21
CA GLU A 280 -23.67 -6.36 -6.05
C GLU A 280 -25.07 -5.77 -6.28
N LEU A 281 -25.39 -4.66 -5.60
CA LEU A 281 -26.69 -3.99 -5.72
C LEU A 281 -26.95 -3.49 -7.15
N ILE A 282 -25.94 -2.95 -7.82
CA ILE A 282 -26.02 -2.48 -9.22
C ILE A 282 -26.31 -3.66 -10.16
N ASN A 283 -25.58 -4.77 -10.02
CA ASN A 283 -25.77 -5.94 -10.88
C ASN A 283 -27.17 -6.54 -10.71
N GLU A 284 -27.67 -6.57 -9.47
CA GLU A 284 -29.02 -7.04 -9.18
C GLU A 284 -30.10 -6.20 -9.86
N LEU A 285 -29.93 -4.87 -9.87
CA LEU A 285 -30.82 -3.97 -10.61
C LEU A 285 -30.72 -4.17 -12.13
N LYS A 286 -29.52 -4.42 -12.68
CA LYS A 286 -29.34 -4.66 -14.13
C LYS A 286 -30.05 -5.91 -14.65
N THR A 287 -30.31 -6.89 -13.78
CA THR A 287 -31.01 -8.13 -14.16
C THR A 287 -32.54 -8.00 -14.18
N LYS A 288 -33.09 -6.80 -13.94
CA LYS A 288 -34.53 -6.53 -13.82
C LYS A 288 -35.00 -5.46 -14.79
#